data_AF-A0A9E2FES1-F1
#
_entry.id   AF-A0A9E2FES1-F1
#
_cell.length_a   1.000
_cell.length_b   1.000
_cell.length_c   1.000
_cell.angle_alpha   90.00
_cell.angle_beta   90.00
_cell.angle_gamma   90.00
#
_symmetry.space_group_name_H-M   'P 1'
#
loop_
_entity.id
_entity.type
_entity.pdbx_description
1 polymer ?
#
loop_
_entity_poly.entity_id
_entity_poly.type
_entity_poly.pdbx_seq_one_letter_code
_entity_poly.pdbx_strand_id
1 'polypeptide(L)'
;HRQKLIPLPDQVIRLLVVMVLIVVVFVSIRGYFIPPTFGELGHYRAVAIDSVASQTIHYAGHLVCAECHDDIVEAKEDSYHRHINCESCHGPSWDHIDSGGDTTPHVPRAREHCLLCHVYNAAKPSGFPQIDPVMHNPVKPCIACHDPHAPEPPEALNGCSACHGNIYRTKALSPHAPLACSDCHTTTDEHSANPRIITASKPANRADCTRCHAQGSAGDRFIPKIDAETHGENYLCWECHYPHFPEAK
;
A
#
# COMPACT_ATOMS: atom_id res chain seq x y z
N HIS A 1 -5.91 16.43 -77.92
CA HIS A 1 -5.04 15.61 -77.04
C HIS A 1 -5.90 14.84 -76.03
N ARG A 2 -6.14 13.54 -76.27
CA ARG A 2 -6.72 12.67 -75.22
C ARG A 2 -5.55 12.10 -74.41
N GLN A 3 -5.45 12.48 -73.14
CA GLN A 3 -4.51 11.84 -72.22
C GLN A 3 -4.91 10.36 -72.09
N LYS A 4 -4.03 9.46 -72.55
CA LYS A 4 -4.16 8.03 -72.27
C LYS A 4 -3.88 7.85 -70.79
N LEU A 5 -4.90 7.44 -70.03
CA LEU A 5 -4.74 6.99 -68.65
C LEU A 5 -3.74 5.83 -68.65
N ILE A 6 -2.64 5.99 -67.93
CA ILE A 6 -1.65 4.94 -67.73
C ILE A 6 -2.33 3.82 -66.93
N PRO A 7 -2.31 2.56 -67.37
CA PRO A 7 -2.92 1.47 -66.60
C PRO A 7 -2.22 1.36 -65.24
N LEU A 8 -3.02 1.33 -64.18
CA LEU A 8 -2.50 1.18 -62.82
C LEU A 8 -1.79 -0.17 -62.68
N PRO A 9 -0.62 -0.24 -62.02
CA PRO A 9 0.03 -1.52 -61.75
C PRO A 9 -0.86 -2.44 -60.91
N ASP A 10 -0.82 -3.75 -61.18
CA ASP A 10 -1.62 -4.76 -60.48
C ASP A 10 -1.44 -4.70 -58.94
N GLN A 11 -0.24 -4.34 -58.47
CA GLN A 11 0.06 -4.18 -57.05
C GLN A 11 -0.78 -3.05 -56.43
N VAL A 12 -0.99 -1.95 -57.16
CA VAL A 12 -1.79 -0.81 -56.72
C VAL A 12 -3.27 -1.20 -56.65
N ILE A 13 -3.77 -1.95 -57.63
CA ILE A 13 -5.15 -2.43 -57.65
C ILE A 13 -5.42 -3.38 -56.47
N ARG A 14 -4.54 -4.36 -56.21
CA ARG A 14 -4.67 -5.28 -55.07
C ARG A 14 -4.66 -4.55 -53.72
N LEU A 15 -3.77 -3.57 -53.56
CA LEU A 15 -3.71 -2.75 -52.35
C LEU A 15 -4.98 -1.93 -52.16
N LEU A 16 -5.51 -1.32 -53.22
CA LEU A 16 -6.76 -0.56 -53.16
C LEU A 16 -7.95 -1.43 -52.73
N VAL A 17 -8.05 -2.66 -53.25
CA VAL A 17 -9.11 -3.61 -52.85
C VAL A 17 -9.02 -3.93 -51.35
N VAL A 18 -7.84 -4.24 -50.84
CA VAL A 18 -7.64 -4.52 -49.40
C VAL A 18 -7.97 -3.28 -48.55
N MET A 19 -7.54 -2.09 -48.98
CA MET A 19 -7.82 -0.85 -48.27
C MET A 19 -9.33 -0.56 -48.20
N VAL A 20 -10.04 -0.74 -49.31
CA VAL A 20 -11.50 -0.59 -49.36
C VAL A 20 -12.18 -1.60 -48.43
N LEU A 21 -11.75 -2.86 -48.43
CA LEU A 21 -12.27 -3.87 -47.51
C LEU A 21 -12.06 -3.47 -46.04
N ILE A 22 -10.87 -3.00 -45.68
CA ILE A 22 -10.57 -2.52 -44.32
C ILE A 22 -11.46 -1.33 -43.95
N VAL A 23 -11.62 -0.36 -44.85
CA VAL A 23 -12.48 0.82 -44.59
C VAL A 23 -13.94 0.41 -44.42
N VAL A 24 -14.46 -0.48 -45.28
CA VAL A 24 -15.84 -0.98 -45.16
C VAL A 24 -16.05 -1.71 -43.84
N VAL A 25 -15.11 -2.59 -43.46
CA VAL A 25 -15.14 -3.28 -42.17
C VAL A 25 -15.11 -2.28 -41.02
N PHE A 26 -14.21 -1.30 -41.06
CA PHE A 26 -14.08 -0.28 -40.03
C PHE A 26 -15.35 0.56 -39.88
N VAL A 27 -15.93 1.06 -40.98
CA VAL A 27 -17.18 1.83 -40.97
C VAL A 27 -18.35 0.99 -40.45
N SER A 28 -18.40 -0.29 -40.83
CA SER A 28 -19.45 -1.21 -40.35
C SER A 28 -19.34 -1.45 -38.85
N ILE A 29 -18.13 -1.73 -38.36
CA ILE A 29 -17.85 -1.87 -36.92
C ILE A 29 -18.23 -0.59 -36.19
N ARG A 30 -17.78 0.57 -36.69
CA ARG A 30 -18.09 1.87 -36.09
C ARG A 30 -19.60 2.13 -36.02
N GLY A 31 -20.33 1.88 -37.10
CA GLY A 31 -21.78 2.07 -37.14
C GLY A 31 -22.55 1.14 -36.21
N TYR A 32 -22.02 -0.05 -35.92
CA TYR A 32 -22.62 -1.00 -34.99
C TYR A 32 -22.29 -0.70 -33.52
N PHE A 33 -21.05 -0.34 -33.21
CA PHE A 33 -20.58 -0.18 -31.82
C PHE A 33 -20.74 1.24 -31.26
N ILE A 34 -20.92 2.27 -32.10
CA ILE A 34 -21.18 3.63 -31.61
C ILE A 34 -22.68 3.78 -31.29
N PRO A 35 -23.06 4.03 -30.03
CA PRO A 35 -24.45 4.26 -29.67
C PRO A 35 -25.05 5.46 -30.41
N PRO A 36 -26.35 5.45 -30.75
CA PRO A 36 -26.98 6.53 -31.50
C PRO A 36 -26.79 7.92 -30.89
N THR A 37 -26.75 8.00 -29.56
CA THR A 37 -26.62 9.27 -28.81
C THR A 37 -25.18 9.59 -28.39
N PHE A 38 -24.19 8.87 -28.93
CA PHE A 38 -22.79 9.15 -28.65
C PHE A 38 -22.35 10.45 -29.33
N GLY A 39 -21.76 11.36 -28.57
CA GLY A 39 -21.28 12.64 -29.11
C GLY A 39 -22.23 13.82 -28.95
N GLU A 40 -23.50 13.60 -28.60
CA GLU A 40 -24.50 14.68 -28.51
C GLU A 40 -24.19 15.68 -27.38
N LEU A 41 -23.68 15.20 -26.25
CA LEU A 41 -23.35 16.01 -25.06
C LEU A 41 -21.85 15.99 -24.71
N GLY A 42 -21.02 15.36 -25.54
CA GLY A 42 -19.60 15.13 -25.27
C GLY A 42 -19.15 13.74 -25.70
N HIS A 43 -17.94 13.33 -25.32
CA HIS A 43 -17.36 12.04 -25.73
C HIS A 43 -17.92 10.83 -24.94
N TYR A 44 -19.24 10.74 -24.87
CA TYR A 44 -19.98 9.67 -24.21
C TYR A 44 -21.38 9.55 -24.82
N ARG A 45 -22.08 8.46 -24.47
CA ARG A 45 -23.48 8.20 -24.87
C ARG A 45 -24.41 9.11 -24.06
N ALA A 46 -25.16 10.04 -24.68
CA ALA A 46 -25.97 11.00 -23.92
C ALA A 46 -27.03 10.32 -23.03
N VAL A 47 -27.69 9.25 -23.52
CA VAL A 47 -28.64 8.46 -22.70
C VAL A 47 -27.96 7.69 -21.55
N ALA A 48 -26.65 7.81 -21.38
CA ALA A 48 -25.97 7.30 -20.19
C ALA A 48 -26.39 8.06 -18.93
N ILE A 49 -26.64 9.36 -19.03
CA ILE A 49 -27.05 10.20 -17.90
C ILE A 49 -28.33 9.65 -17.28
N ASP A 50 -29.38 9.49 -18.09
CA ASP A 50 -30.66 8.95 -17.61
C ASP A 50 -30.51 7.51 -17.10
N SER A 51 -29.71 6.69 -17.79
CA SER A 51 -29.49 5.31 -17.36
C SER A 51 -28.78 5.20 -16.01
N VAL A 52 -27.85 6.10 -15.71
CA VAL A 52 -27.15 6.16 -14.41
C VAL A 52 -28.07 6.75 -13.35
N ALA A 53 -28.81 7.82 -13.68
CA ALA A 53 -29.77 8.43 -12.78
C ALA A 53 -30.93 7.49 -12.38
N SER A 54 -31.28 6.53 -13.25
CA SER A 54 -32.30 5.52 -12.95
C SER A 54 -31.82 4.36 -12.06
N GLN A 55 -30.53 4.29 -11.73
CA GLN A 55 -30.01 3.23 -10.87
C GLN A 55 -30.44 3.47 -9.42
N THR A 56 -30.69 2.39 -8.69
CA THR A 56 -30.93 2.45 -7.25
C THR A 56 -29.68 2.98 -6.55
N ILE A 57 -29.85 4.03 -5.75
CA ILE A 57 -28.77 4.58 -4.93
C ILE A 57 -28.54 3.64 -3.75
N HIS A 58 -27.30 3.19 -3.57
CA HIS A 58 -26.90 2.37 -2.44
C HIS A 58 -25.92 3.11 -1.52
N TYR A 59 -25.11 4.01 -2.08
CA TYR A 59 -24.10 4.78 -1.35
C TYR A 59 -24.69 6.15 -1.01
N ALA A 60 -24.67 6.50 0.27
CA ALA A 60 -25.11 7.80 0.78
C ALA A 60 -24.24 8.95 0.27
N GLY A 61 -22.94 8.70 0.07
CA GLY A 61 -21.94 9.71 -0.22
C GLY A 61 -21.45 10.42 1.04
N HIS A 62 -20.13 10.58 1.15
CA HIS A 62 -19.47 11.10 2.36
C HIS A 62 -19.91 12.52 2.79
N LEU A 63 -20.33 13.38 1.86
CA LEU A 63 -20.73 14.76 2.18
C LEU A 63 -21.98 14.82 3.04
N VAL A 64 -22.95 13.92 2.82
CA VAL A 64 -24.22 13.92 3.56
C VAL A 64 -24.00 13.53 5.02
N CYS A 65 -22.94 12.78 5.32
CA CYS A 65 -22.60 12.39 6.69
C CYS A 65 -22.29 13.62 7.57
N ALA A 66 -21.66 14.66 7.00
CA ALA A 66 -21.28 15.87 7.71
C ALA A 66 -22.47 16.75 8.11
N GLU A 67 -23.66 16.52 7.54
CA GLU A 67 -24.86 17.26 7.90
C GLU A 67 -25.39 16.89 9.30
N CYS A 68 -25.09 15.66 9.77
CA CYS A 68 -25.53 15.13 11.07
C CYS A 68 -24.40 14.71 12.02
N HIS A 69 -23.19 14.47 11.51
CA HIS A 69 -22.02 13.98 12.26
C HIS A 69 -20.79 14.89 12.06
N ASP A 70 -21.00 16.20 12.18
CA ASP A 70 -19.98 17.23 11.98
C ASP A 70 -18.77 17.07 12.92
N ASP A 71 -19.01 16.75 14.19
CA ASP A 71 -17.98 16.50 15.20
C ASP A 71 -17.04 15.34 14.83
N ILE A 72 -17.61 14.23 14.35
CA ILE A 72 -16.85 13.05 13.90
C ILE A 72 -16.08 13.38 12.61
N VAL A 73 -16.69 14.13 11.70
CA VAL A 73 -16.04 14.54 10.45
C VAL A 73 -14.86 15.45 10.74
N GLU A 74 -15.00 16.44 11.60
CA GLU A 74 -13.92 17.36 12.00
C GLU A 74 -12.75 16.60 12.63
N ALA A 75 -13.03 15.73 13.61
CA ALA A 75 -12.01 14.89 14.25
C ALA A 75 -11.27 14.00 13.24
N LYS A 76 -11.98 13.50 12.23
CA LYS A 76 -11.38 12.69 11.16
C LYS A 76 -10.58 13.51 10.18
N GLU A 77 -11.01 14.71 9.83
CA GLU A 77 -10.29 15.60 8.91
C GLU A 77 -8.90 15.99 9.45
N ASP A 78 -8.79 16.14 10.76
CA ASP A 78 -7.51 16.41 11.44
C ASP A 78 -6.64 15.16 11.66
N SER A 79 -7.13 13.97 11.32
CA SER A 79 -6.44 12.71 11.60
C SER A 79 -5.72 12.09 10.40
N TYR A 80 -5.06 10.95 10.65
CA TYR A 80 -4.42 10.15 9.59
C TYR A 80 -5.43 9.43 8.67
N HIS A 81 -6.70 9.34 9.07
CA HIS A 81 -7.77 8.76 8.25
C HIS A 81 -8.58 9.78 7.45
N ARG A 82 -8.20 11.06 7.46
CA ARG A 82 -8.91 12.15 6.76
C ARG A 82 -9.31 11.85 5.30
N HIS A 83 -8.49 11.10 4.56
CA HIS A 83 -8.74 10.78 3.14
C HIS A 83 -9.50 9.47 2.89
N ILE A 84 -9.94 8.77 3.95
CA ILE A 84 -10.78 7.57 3.83
C ILE A 84 -12.24 8.01 3.89
N ASN A 85 -13.09 7.54 2.99
CA ASN A 85 -14.53 7.86 3.06
C ASN A 85 -15.20 7.02 4.16
N CYS A 86 -16.21 7.58 4.84
CA CYS A 86 -16.97 6.89 5.90
C CYS A 86 -17.46 5.51 5.44
N GLU A 87 -17.93 5.45 4.19
CA GLU A 87 -18.47 4.25 3.55
C GLU A 87 -17.44 3.14 3.32
N SER A 88 -16.14 3.48 3.33
CA SER A 88 -15.07 2.46 3.26
C SER A 88 -15.08 1.56 4.49
N CYS A 89 -15.54 2.08 5.63
CA CYS A 89 -15.66 1.34 6.88
C CYS A 89 -17.11 1.00 7.23
N HIS A 90 -18.02 1.96 7.10
CA HIS A 90 -19.42 1.83 7.50
C HIS A 90 -20.32 1.24 6.41
N GLY A 91 -19.77 0.97 5.23
CA GLY A 91 -20.51 0.50 4.08
C GLY A 91 -21.41 1.58 3.47
N PRO A 92 -22.27 1.21 2.52
CA PRO A 92 -22.97 2.17 1.66
C PRO A 92 -23.92 3.12 2.41
N SER A 93 -24.51 2.65 3.52
CA SER A 93 -25.29 3.47 4.47
C SER A 93 -26.46 4.28 3.91
N TRP A 94 -26.96 3.99 2.69
CA TRP A 94 -28.12 4.68 2.13
C TRP A 94 -29.37 4.52 3.00
N ASP A 95 -29.69 3.31 3.47
CA ASP A 95 -30.87 3.05 4.30
C ASP A 95 -30.87 3.89 5.59
N HIS A 96 -29.68 4.17 6.15
CA HIS A 96 -29.52 5.04 7.32
C HIS A 96 -30.00 6.46 7.04
N ILE A 97 -29.64 6.99 5.88
CA ILE A 97 -30.04 8.34 5.45
C ILE A 97 -31.52 8.37 5.06
N ASP A 98 -31.98 7.40 4.26
CA ASP A 98 -33.36 7.34 3.77
C ASP A 98 -34.39 7.19 4.91
N SER A 99 -34.01 6.46 5.96
CA SER A 99 -34.82 6.32 7.18
C SER A 99 -34.70 7.48 8.17
N GLY A 100 -33.90 8.51 7.87
CA GLY A 100 -33.69 9.64 8.79
C GLY A 100 -32.92 9.26 10.07
N GLY A 101 -32.14 8.19 10.04
CA GLY A 101 -31.32 7.73 11.15
C GLY A 101 -31.84 6.50 11.90
N ASP A 102 -33.05 6.02 11.60
CA ASP A 102 -33.66 4.89 12.32
C ASP A 102 -32.91 3.56 12.12
N THR A 103 -32.24 3.39 10.98
CA THR A 103 -31.35 2.24 10.75
C THR A 103 -29.91 2.59 11.06
N THR A 104 -29.21 1.76 11.84
CA THR A 104 -27.79 1.99 12.15
C THR A 104 -26.90 1.46 11.03
N PRO A 105 -25.92 2.25 10.54
CA PRO A 105 -24.91 1.79 9.59
C PRO A 105 -24.12 0.59 10.12
N HIS A 106 -23.46 -0.14 9.21
CA HIS A 106 -22.47 -1.13 9.63
C HIS A 106 -21.37 -0.42 10.42
N VAL A 107 -20.93 -0.99 11.55
CA VAL A 107 -19.81 -0.47 12.32
C VAL A 107 -18.78 -1.59 12.48
N PRO A 108 -17.63 -1.51 11.80
CA PRO A 108 -16.63 -2.57 11.86
C PRO A 108 -15.93 -2.54 13.22
N ARG A 109 -16.31 -3.48 14.10
CA ARG A 109 -15.67 -3.67 15.42
C ARG A 109 -14.57 -4.73 15.41
N ALA A 110 -14.59 -5.59 14.41
CA ALA A 110 -13.70 -6.72 14.27
C ALA A 110 -12.34 -6.28 13.69
N ARG A 111 -11.25 -6.95 14.09
CA ARG A 111 -9.87 -6.58 13.70
C ARG A 111 -9.67 -6.66 12.20
N GLU A 112 -10.32 -7.63 11.58
CA GLU A 112 -10.19 -8.05 10.19
C GLU A 112 -10.41 -6.87 9.25
N HIS A 113 -11.33 -5.96 9.59
CA HIS A 113 -11.61 -4.79 8.77
C HIS A 113 -10.42 -3.82 8.72
N CYS A 114 -9.76 -3.56 9.85
CA CYS A 114 -8.54 -2.74 9.89
C CYS A 114 -7.38 -3.40 9.13
N LEU A 115 -7.31 -4.74 9.18
CA LEU A 115 -6.25 -5.52 8.56
C LEU A 115 -6.31 -5.50 7.02
N LEU A 116 -7.43 -5.11 6.40
CA LEU A 116 -7.50 -4.87 4.96
C LEU A 116 -6.43 -3.87 4.48
N CYS A 117 -6.10 -2.90 5.34
CA CYS A 117 -5.10 -1.87 5.05
C CYS A 117 -3.83 -2.04 5.88
N HIS A 118 -3.94 -2.34 7.18
CA HIS A 118 -2.83 -2.26 8.12
C HIS A 118 -2.05 -3.56 8.32
N VAL A 119 -2.37 -4.63 7.59
CA VAL A 119 -1.49 -5.82 7.53
C VAL A 119 -0.23 -5.50 6.73
N TYR A 120 0.90 -6.09 7.10
CA TYR A 120 2.14 -5.93 6.36
C TYR A 120 2.01 -6.38 4.89
N ASN A 121 2.38 -5.50 3.98
CA ASN A 121 2.50 -5.72 2.56
C ASN A 121 3.69 -4.91 2.02
N ALA A 122 4.67 -5.61 1.43
CA ALA A 122 5.89 -5.00 0.91
C ALA A 122 5.65 -3.97 -0.22
N ALA A 123 4.48 -4.00 -0.88
CA ALA A 123 4.11 -3.02 -1.89
C ALA A 123 3.62 -1.68 -1.31
N LYS A 124 3.36 -1.59 0.00
CA LYS A 124 2.96 -0.33 0.64
C LYS A 124 4.16 0.62 0.76
N PRO A 125 3.94 1.95 0.68
CA PRO A 125 5.00 2.92 0.88
C PRO A 125 5.70 2.77 2.24
N SER A 126 6.99 3.07 2.28
CA SER A 126 7.74 3.19 3.54
C SER A 126 7.07 4.23 4.44
N GLY A 127 6.98 3.93 5.75
CA GLY A 127 6.31 4.79 6.72
C GLY A 127 4.79 4.60 6.82
N PHE A 128 4.16 3.86 5.91
CA PHE A 128 2.73 3.53 6.06
C PHE A 128 2.53 2.61 7.29
N PRO A 129 1.65 2.96 8.25
CA PRO A 129 1.46 2.18 9.47
C PRO A 129 0.97 0.76 9.15
N GLN A 130 1.80 -0.23 9.45
CA GLN A 130 1.51 -1.64 9.24
C GLN A 130 1.92 -2.44 10.46
N ILE A 131 1.17 -3.49 10.73
CA ILE A 131 1.39 -4.41 11.85
C ILE A 131 1.46 -5.86 11.35
N ASP A 132 2.03 -6.72 12.20
CA ASP A 132 1.81 -8.16 12.13
C ASP A 132 0.60 -8.49 13.04
N PRO A 133 -0.52 -9.02 12.49
CA PRO A 133 -1.72 -9.28 13.26
C PRO A 133 -1.58 -10.38 14.32
N VAL A 134 -0.59 -11.27 14.16
CA VAL A 134 -0.30 -12.34 15.11
C VAL A 134 0.48 -11.80 16.32
N MET A 135 1.33 -10.81 16.09
CA MET A 135 2.19 -10.24 17.14
C MET A 135 1.59 -9.03 17.83
N HIS A 136 0.87 -8.19 17.10
CA HIS A 136 0.34 -6.94 17.62
C HIS A 136 -0.98 -7.17 18.34
N ASN A 137 -0.90 -7.47 19.64
CA ASN A 137 -2.04 -7.62 20.55
C ASN A 137 -3.12 -8.58 20.03
N PRO A 138 -2.80 -9.83 19.61
CA PRO A 138 -3.65 -10.67 18.76
C PRO A 138 -5.09 -10.91 19.24
N VAL A 139 -5.35 -10.83 20.56
CA VAL A 139 -6.65 -11.14 21.16
C VAL A 139 -7.53 -9.90 21.38
N LYS A 140 -6.96 -8.69 21.36
CA LYS A 140 -7.72 -7.45 21.65
C LYS A 140 -8.18 -6.78 20.35
N PRO A 141 -9.41 -6.25 20.24
CA PRO A 141 -9.80 -5.49 19.05
C PRO A 141 -8.97 -4.21 18.95
N CYS A 142 -8.67 -3.75 17.72
CA CYS A 142 -7.85 -2.56 17.48
C CYS A 142 -8.44 -1.33 18.19
N ILE A 143 -9.77 -1.24 18.16
CA ILE A 143 -10.56 -0.15 18.75
C ILE A 143 -10.49 -0.06 20.28
N ALA A 144 -9.93 -1.06 20.96
CA ALA A 144 -9.71 -0.99 22.41
C ALA A 144 -8.58 -0.01 22.78
N CYS A 145 -7.71 0.32 21.81
CA CYS A 145 -6.58 1.22 22.02
C CYS A 145 -6.54 2.38 21.02
N HIS A 146 -7.12 2.22 19.81
CA HIS A 146 -7.12 3.23 18.76
C HIS A 146 -8.53 3.71 18.44
N ASP A 147 -8.71 5.01 18.27
CA ASP A 147 -9.95 5.56 17.70
C ASP A 147 -9.86 5.49 16.16
N PRO A 148 -10.77 4.80 15.44
CA PRO A 148 -10.77 4.77 13.98
C PRO A 148 -11.00 6.13 13.32
N HIS A 149 -11.65 7.08 14.00
CA HIS A 149 -11.87 8.44 13.49
C HIS A 149 -10.67 9.34 13.76
N ALA A 150 -9.95 9.11 14.86
CA ALA A 150 -8.70 9.79 15.19
C ALA A 150 -7.58 8.77 15.54
N PRO A 151 -7.07 8.00 14.56
CA PRO A 151 -6.12 6.93 14.84
C PRO A 151 -4.74 7.51 15.15
N GLU A 152 -4.53 7.83 16.42
CA GLU A 152 -3.23 8.20 16.95
C GLU A 152 -2.56 6.96 17.56
N PRO A 153 -1.33 6.62 17.15
CA PRO A 153 -0.56 5.64 17.89
C PRO A 153 -0.22 6.22 19.28
N PRO A 154 -0.35 5.44 20.37
CA PRO A 154 -0.06 5.89 21.73
C PRO A 154 1.35 6.48 21.91
N GLU A 155 2.28 6.01 21.08
CA GLU A 155 3.61 6.58 20.91
C GLU A 155 3.82 6.89 19.44
N ALA A 156 4.24 8.12 19.12
CA ALA A 156 4.64 8.46 17.76
C ALA A 156 5.81 7.57 17.34
N LEU A 157 5.66 6.87 16.20
CA LEU A 157 6.77 6.14 15.61
C LEU A 157 7.90 7.13 15.32
N ASN A 158 9.07 6.92 15.92
CA ASN A 158 10.20 7.81 15.83
C ASN A 158 11.49 7.05 15.48
N GLY A 159 12.49 7.79 15.00
CA GLY A 159 13.77 7.21 14.58
C GLY A 159 13.62 6.12 13.51
N CYS A 160 14.40 5.05 13.64
CA CYS A 160 14.50 4.00 12.62
C CYS A 160 13.18 3.22 12.41
N SER A 161 12.38 3.04 13.48
CA SER A 161 11.16 2.22 13.45
C SER A 161 10.02 2.86 12.65
N ALA A 162 10.04 4.19 12.49
CA ALA A 162 9.08 4.92 11.67
C ALA A 162 9.07 4.45 10.21
N CYS A 163 10.25 4.22 9.63
CA CYS A 163 10.38 3.74 8.25
C CYS A 163 10.67 2.23 8.16
N HIS A 164 11.46 1.68 9.09
CA HIS A 164 11.88 0.28 9.12
C HIS A 164 11.04 -0.57 10.07
N GLY A 165 9.74 -0.28 10.19
CA GLY A 165 8.85 -0.92 11.16
C GLY A 165 8.82 -2.45 11.08
N ASN A 166 8.98 -3.03 9.89
CA ASN A 166 9.07 -4.50 9.76
C ASN A 166 10.33 -5.05 10.43
N ILE A 167 11.51 -4.52 10.10
CA ILE A 167 12.79 -4.93 10.69
C ILE A 167 12.75 -4.72 12.21
N TYR A 168 12.21 -3.58 12.67
CA TYR A 168 12.06 -3.29 14.09
C TYR A 168 11.24 -4.37 14.81
N ARG A 169 10.08 -4.77 14.24
CA ARG A 169 9.22 -5.81 14.81
C ARG A 169 9.87 -7.19 14.79
N THR A 170 10.52 -7.58 13.69
CA THR A 170 11.21 -8.87 13.62
C THR A 170 12.34 -8.92 14.66
N LYS A 171 13.15 -7.86 14.75
CA LYS A 171 14.25 -7.74 15.73
C LYS A 171 13.74 -7.77 17.17
N ALA A 172 12.57 -7.20 17.46
CA ALA A 172 11.99 -7.23 18.79
C ALA A 172 11.72 -8.66 19.32
N LEU A 173 11.70 -9.66 18.44
CA LEU A 173 11.57 -11.08 18.79
C LEU A 173 12.91 -11.82 18.78
N SER A 174 13.98 -11.18 18.31
CA SER A 174 15.30 -11.80 18.23
C SER A 174 16.09 -11.63 19.53
N PRO A 175 17.17 -12.43 19.72
CA PRO A 175 18.11 -12.22 20.83
C PRO A 175 18.77 -10.83 20.83
N HIS A 176 18.73 -10.10 19.71
CA HIS A 176 19.23 -8.73 19.60
C HIS A 176 18.15 -7.67 19.90
N ALA A 177 16.95 -8.04 20.36
CA ALA A 177 15.90 -7.10 20.74
C ALA A 177 16.37 -5.91 21.59
N PRO A 178 17.24 -6.09 22.61
CA PRO A 178 17.68 -4.99 23.48
C PRO A 178 18.64 -3.98 22.83
N LEU A 179 19.29 -4.32 21.72
CA LEU A 179 20.28 -3.44 21.08
C LEU A 179 19.63 -2.27 20.36
N ALA A 180 20.26 -1.10 20.32
CA ALA A 180 19.81 -0.03 19.43
C ALA A 180 20.16 -0.37 17.97
N CYS A 181 19.39 0.14 17.01
CA CYS A 181 19.73 -0.02 15.58
C CYS A 181 21.13 0.57 15.29
N SER A 182 21.46 1.67 15.95
CA SER A 182 22.74 2.37 15.83
C SER A 182 23.95 1.61 16.40
N ASP A 183 23.73 0.53 17.15
CA ASP A 183 24.83 -0.30 17.67
C ASP A 183 25.52 -1.09 16.56
N CYS A 184 24.80 -1.33 15.45
CA CYS A 184 25.28 -2.08 14.28
C CYS A 184 25.22 -1.28 12.97
N HIS A 185 24.33 -0.30 12.88
CA HIS A 185 24.14 0.52 11.69
C HIS A 185 24.60 1.95 11.93
N THR A 186 25.23 2.57 10.94
CA THR A 186 25.54 3.99 10.93
C THR A 186 24.74 4.68 9.84
N THR A 187 24.24 5.89 10.14
CA THR A 187 23.43 6.67 9.21
C THR A 187 23.62 8.15 9.48
N THR A 188 23.34 8.99 8.48
CA THR A 188 23.26 10.45 8.64
C THR A 188 21.80 10.90 8.65
N ASP A 189 21.55 12.16 9.02
CA ASP A 189 20.20 12.73 9.00
C ASP A 189 19.63 12.80 7.57
N GLU A 190 20.48 12.92 6.55
CA GLU A 190 20.05 12.89 5.15
C GLU A 190 19.40 11.55 4.76
N HIS A 191 19.67 10.45 5.45
CA HIS A 191 18.98 9.18 5.21
C HIS A 191 17.48 9.29 5.47
N SER A 192 17.07 9.98 6.54
CA SER A 192 15.65 10.18 6.85
C SER A 192 14.94 11.03 5.80
N ALA A 193 15.65 12.00 5.23
CA ALA A 193 15.11 12.87 4.17
C ALA A 193 15.12 12.20 2.78
N ASN A 194 16.16 11.41 2.47
CA ASN A 194 16.40 10.84 1.13
C ASN A 194 16.80 9.35 1.19
N PRO A 195 15.95 8.46 1.75
CA PRO A 195 16.34 7.08 2.08
C PRO A 195 16.64 6.19 0.87
N ARG A 196 16.22 6.60 -0.33
CA ARG A 196 16.49 5.89 -1.59
C ARG A 196 17.85 6.22 -2.19
N ILE A 197 18.43 7.37 -1.81
CA ILE A 197 19.71 7.86 -2.33
C ILE A 197 20.80 7.58 -1.30
N ILE A 198 20.52 7.91 -0.04
CA ILE A 198 21.42 7.72 1.08
C ILE A 198 20.89 6.53 1.88
N THR A 199 21.62 5.43 1.90
CA THR A 199 21.25 4.20 2.65
C THR A 199 22.00 4.12 3.96
N ALA A 200 21.36 3.64 5.03
CA ALA A 200 22.07 3.25 6.24
C ALA A 200 23.13 2.18 5.93
N SER A 201 24.27 2.24 6.64
CA SER A 201 25.31 1.22 6.51
C SER A 201 24.83 -0.13 7.03
N LYS A 202 25.51 -1.21 6.67
CA LYS A 202 25.35 -2.54 7.27
C LYS A 202 26.70 -3.00 7.82
N PRO A 203 26.74 -3.89 8.83
CA PRO A 203 27.99 -4.49 9.30
C PRO A 203 28.81 -5.04 8.13
N ALA A 204 30.00 -4.47 7.96
CA ALA A 204 30.88 -4.76 6.82
C ALA A 204 32.06 -5.64 7.22
N ASN A 205 32.32 -5.79 8.53
CA ASN A 205 33.44 -6.54 9.05
C ASN A 205 32.97 -7.55 10.11
N ARG A 206 33.67 -8.69 10.21
CA ARG A 206 33.39 -9.69 11.26
C ARG A 206 33.57 -9.11 12.67
N ALA A 207 34.45 -8.10 12.81
CA ALA A 207 34.67 -7.33 14.04
C ALA A 207 33.38 -6.70 14.61
N ASP A 208 32.44 -6.32 13.75
CA ASP A 208 31.18 -5.67 14.16
C ASP A 208 30.31 -6.62 15.01
N CYS A 209 30.41 -7.93 14.77
CA CYS A 209 29.72 -8.97 15.51
C CYS A 209 30.58 -9.51 16.66
N THR A 210 31.87 -9.73 16.40
CA THR A 210 32.78 -10.38 17.35
C THR A 210 33.14 -9.50 18.55
N ARG A 211 32.85 -8.19 18.51
CA ARG A 211 32.88 -7.33 19.70
C ARG A 211 32.06 -7.86 20.89
N CYS A 212 30.97 -8.58 20.61
CA CYS A 212 30.10 -9.20 21.61
C CYS A 212 30.14 -10.74 21.57
N HIS A 213 30.48 -11.32 20.42
CA HIS A 213 30.43 -12.78 20.23
C HIS A 213 31.79 -13.48 20.26
N ALA A 214 32.94 -12.78 20.24
CA ALA A 214 34.24 -13.43 20.36
C ALA A 214 34.41 -14.09 21.73
N GLN A 215 35.13 -15.21 21.78
CA GLN A 215 35.57 -15.79 23.04
C GLN A 215 36.36 -14.76 23.87
N GLY A 216 36.00 -14.62 25.15
CA GLY A 216 36.61 -13.62 26.05
C GLY A 216 36.07 -12.20 25.91
N SER A 217 35.14 -11.92 24.98
CA SER A 217 34.47 -10.61 24.92
C SER A 217 33.58 -10.38 26.16
N ALA A 218 33.60 -9.14 26.67
CA ALA A 218 32.75 -8.71 27.77
C ALA A 218 31.26 -8.77 27.37
N GLY A 219 30.39 -9.18 28.29
CA GLY A 219 28.95 -9.25 28.06
C GLY A 219 28.26 -10.33 28.90
N ASP A 220 26.95 -10.46 28.74
CA ASP A 220 26.16 -11.48 29.42
C ASP A 220 26.64 -12.90 29.03
N ARG A 221 26.68 -13.80 30.02
CA ARG A 221 27.00 -15.23 29.84
C ARG A 221 26.05 -15.94 28.88
N PHE A 222 24.85 -15.38 28.66
CA PHE A 222 23.86 -15.93 27.75
C PHE A 222 24.10 -15.57 26.28
N ILE A 223 25.05 -14.68 25.99
CA ILE A 223 25.44 -14.37 24.61
C ILE A 223 26.30 -15.52 24.06
N PRO A 224 25.90 -16.19 22.96
CA PRO A 224 26.69 -17.24 22.35
C PRO A 224 28.09 -16.75 21.99
N LYS A 225 29.12 -17.48 22.40
CA LYS A 225 30.51 -17.17 22.11
C LYS A 225 31.07 -18.11 21.04
N ILE A 226 31.85 -17.55 20.14
CA ILE A 226 32.50 -18.24 19.03
C ILE A 226 33.99 -17.90 18.97
N ASP A 227 34.77 -18.81 18.39
CA ASP A 227 36.13 -18.50 17.98
C ASP A 227 36.08 -17.66 16.70
N ALA A 228 36.47 -16.39 16.82
CA ALA A 228 36.43 -15.43 15.72
C ALA A 228 37.42 -15.76 14.60
N GLU A 229 38.44 -16.56 14.85
CA GLU A 229 39.42 -16.94 13.82
C GLU A 229 38.86 -18.06 12.95
N THR A 230 38.28 -19.09 13.57
CA THR A 230 37.88 -20.33 12.87
C THR A 230 36.41 -20.37 12.43
N HIS A 231 35.51 -19.61 13.04
CA HIS A 231 34.08 -19.70 12.74
C HIS A 231 33.69 -18.96 11.45
N GLY A 232 33.46 -19.68 10.36
CA GLY A 232 32.92 -19.12 9.10
C GLY A 232 33.94 -18.36 8.25
N GLU A 233 35.21 -18.26 8.70
CA GLU A 233 36.41 -17.71 8.05
C GLU A 233 36.21 -16.62 6.99
N ASN A 234 35.74 -17.02 5.79
CA ASN A 234 35.62 -16.19 4.59
C ASN A 234 34.27 -15.47 4.43
N TYR A 235 33.30 -15.73 5.31
CA TYR A 235 31.96 -15.14 5.23
C TYR A 235 31.74 -14.07 6.31
N LEU A 236 30.93 -13.07 5.98
CA LEU A 236 30.38 -12.16 6.98
C LEU A 236 29.31 -12.90 7.79
N CYS A 237 29.25 -12.61 9.09
CA CYS A 237 28.35 -13.34 9.99
C CYS A 237 26.89 -13.29 9.53
N TRP A 238 26.45 -12.16 8.97
CA TRP A 238 25.07 -11.98 8.52
C TRP A 238 24.70 -12.74 7.24
N GLU A 239 25.69 -13.28 6.52
CA GLU A 239 25.44 -14.13 5.33
C GLU A 239 24.90 -15.50 5.74
N CYS A 240 25.15 -15.94 6.98
CA CYS A 240 24.60 -17.16 7.55
C CYS A 240 23.62 -16.91 8.72
N HIS A 241 23.77 -15.79 9.44
CA HIS A 241 22.96 -15.47 10.62
C HIS A 241 22.25 -14.13 10.46
N TYR A 242 20.96 -14.12 10.14
CA TYR A 242 20.24 -12.86 10.00
C TYR A 242 19.92 -12.22 11.36
N PRO A 243 20.60 -11.13 11.79
CA PRO A 243 20.58 -10.69 13.20
C PRO A 243 19.23 -10.15 13.68
N HIS A 244 18.34 -9.79 12.76
CA HIS A 244 16.99 -9.32 13.07
C HIS A 244 15.96 -10.45 13.18
N PHE A 245 16.26 -11.68 12.74
CA PHE A 245 15.29 -12.79 12.84
C PHE A 245 15.42 -13.48 14.19
N PRO A 246 14.31 -13.97 14.77
CA PRO A 246 14.32 -14.83 15.96
C PRO A 246 14.95 -16.22 15.73
N GLU A 247 15.36 -16.53 14.50
CA GLU A 247 15.93 -17.82 14.14
C GLU A 247 17.35 -17.96 14.69
N ALA A 248 17.45 -18.53 15.89
CA ALA A 248 18.56 -19.37 16.28
C ALA A 248 18.07 -20.81 16.36
N LYS A 249 18.25 -21.56 15.26
CA LYS A 249 18.48 -23.00 15.32
C LYS A 249 19.68 -23.33 14.46
#